data_AF-A0A812TUX2-F1
#
_entry.id   AF-A0A812TUX2-F1
#
_cell.length_a   1.000
_cell.length_b   1.000
_cell.length_c   1.000
_cell.angle_alpha   90.00
_cell.angle_beta   90.00
_cell.angle_gamma   90.00
#
_symmetry.space_group_name_H-M   'P 1'
#
loop_
_entity.id
_entity.type
_entity.pdbx_description
1 polymer ?
#
loop_
_entity_poly.entity_id
_entity_poly.type
_entity_poly.pdbx_seq_one_letter_code
_entity_poly.pdbx_strand_id
1 'polypeptide(L)'
;MGKEAKEQPKLSELYEKLTAEQQTSLSKAVTEKLQTMIGGYGELGVLVEYISVMLQSSRPPEAIQTELEAFLQDQSGPFTQWLCEKLQKVVNEGGKRRRREKRAEDGKDAKPKDAKDAEKKAKKEKKAAAQAAAQAAAQAAQTAATPTTVAARSRSRKRRRRAATASTPVTVTTVPNQADRKAKLTPNVDYMHEGRPQKSDGREAPAGSDTRWSFRADPSGHLQPSHHGPPASAYYQAPGAYPTPRHPHAPAVAAQYFTPKKWKVARGNTVVRKSERLDSEEVQKLQEGEIVEQVAPAITTENGIVRIQIRHPSSPLFPKPIGWVTQDASAAGGPKFLEPGPEPMQRTPQNPGSHPGGGWRPDSSPWGGAGPPSWRPRPGPGVPPPRPVAYGKGFQNLTWTPS
;
A
#
# COMPACT_ATOMS: atom_id res chain seq x y z
N MET A 1 7.28 43.01 24.90
CA MET A 1 6.34 41.92 25.19
C MET A 1 6.91 40.62 24.64
N GLY A 2 7.73 39.92 25.43
CA GLY A 2 8.20 38.58 25.07
C GLY A 2 7.07 37.59 25.36
N LYS A 3 6.51 36.98 24.32
CA LYS A 3 5.65 35.81 24.51
C LYS A 3 6.56 34.72 25.06
N GLU A 4 6.38 34.35 26.32
CA GLU A 4 6.99 33.17 26.92
C GLU A 4 6.78 32.01 25.95
N ALA A 5 7.89 31.50 25.40
CA ALA A 5 7.87 30.28 24.62
C ALA A 5 7.38 29.19 25.57
N LYS A 6 6.11 28.80 25.46
CA LYS A 6 5.55 27.67 26.20
C LYS A 6 6.47 26.50 25.94
N GLU A 7 7.21 26.13 26.98
CA GLU A 7 8.17 25.04 26.99
C GLU A 7 7.41 23.78 26.52
N GLN A 8 7.63 23.39 25.27
CA GLN A 8 6.96 22.22 24.74
C GLN A 8 7.46 21.01 25.54
N PRO A 9 6.55 20.13 26.01
CA PRO A 9 6.95 18.95 26.76
C PRO A 9 7.96 18.16 25.92
N LYS A 10 9.13 17.91 26.49
CA LYS A 10 10.21 17.18 25.81
C LYS A 10 9.69 15.79 25.44
N LEU A 11 9.76 15.44 24.16
CA LEU A 11 9.24 14.17 23.62
C LEU A 11 9.82 12.95 24.34
N SER A 12 11.08 13.04 24.79
CA SER A 12 11.73 11.99 25.57
C SER A 12 11.03 11.69 26.88
N GLU A 13 10.70 12.72 27.66
CA GLU A 13 10.03 12.55 28.95
C GLU A 13 8.67 11.89 28.78
N LEU A 14 8.02 12.13 27.63
CA LEU A 14 6.77 11.47 27.30
C LEU A 14 7.03 10.00 26.91
N TYR A 15 8.05 9.71 26.09
CA TYR A 15 8.37 8.35 25.66
C TYR A 15 8.78 7.44 26.82
N GLU A 16 9.62 7.91 27.74
CA GLU A 16 10.06 7.17 28.93
C GLU A 16 8.91 6.81 29.89
N LYS A 17 7.81 7.56 29.86
CA LYS A 17 6.61 7.26 30.66
C LYS A 17 5.75 6.14 30.08
N LEU A 18 5.99 5.70 28.83
CA LEU A 18 5.23 4.61 28.22
C LEU A 18 5.71 3.26 28.74
N THR A 19 4.75 2.37 29.01
CA THR A 19 5.04 0.95 29.27
C THR A 19 5.45 0.23 27.98
N ALA A 20 6.11 -0.93 28.09
CA ALA A 20 6.52 -1.74 26.93
C ALA A 20 5.34 -2.10 26.00
N GLU A 21 4.16 -2.37 26.57
CA GLU A 21 2.93 -2.62 25.81
C GLU A 21 2.50 -1.38 25.01
N GLN A 22 2.61 -0.19 25.61
CA GLN A 22 2.28 1.07 24.95
C GLN A 22 3.29 1.43 23.86
N GLN A 23 4.59 1.16 24.08
CA GLN A 23 5.63 1.34 23.06
C GLN A 23 5.39 0.41 21.86
N THR A 24 4.96 -0.84 22.10
CA THR A 24 4.59 -1.78 21.03
C THR A 24 3.37 -1.28 20.25
N SER A 25 2.35 -0.79 20.96
CA SER A 25 1.15 -0.20 20.34
C SER A 25 1.47 1.06 19.52
N LEU A 26 2.37 1.91 20.02
CA LEU A 26 2.87 3.08 19.31
C LEU A 26 3.64 2.67 18.04
N SER A 27 4.56 1.71 18.15
CA SER A 27 5.34 1.18 17.02
C SER A 27 4.43 0.63 15.91
N LYS A 28 3.37 -0.10 16.29
CA LYS A 28 2.36 -0.57 15.35
C LYS A 28 1.63 0.59 14.67
N ALA A 29 1.18 1.59 15.43
CA ALA A 29 0.51 2.76 14.86
C ALA A 29 1.42 3.57 13.93
N VAL A 30 2.71 3.69 14.27
CA VAL A 30 3.73 4.31 13.41
C VAL A 30 3.89 3.53 12.11
N THR A 31 3.98 2.20 12.20
CA THR A 31 4.06 1.31 11.02
C THR A 31 2.87 1.50 10.09
N GLU A 32 1.64 1.49 10.63
CA GLU A 32 0.41 1.69 9.84
C GLU A 32 0.37 3.08 9.19
N LYS A 33 0.81 4.12 9.91
CA LYS A 33 0.85 5.48 9.40
C LYS A 33 1.86 5.62 8.26
N LEU A 34 3.08 5.08 8.44
CA LEU A 34 4.12 5.07 7.40
C LEU A 34 3.67 4.26 6.18
N GLN A 35 3.04 3.11 6.39
CA GLN A 35 2.51 2.28 5.31
C GLN A 35 1.44 3.03 4.49
N THR A 36 0.61 3.85 5.14
CA THR A 36 -0.40 4.68 4.47
C THR A 36 0.23 5.79 3.65
N MET A 37 1.28 6.44 4.15
CA MET A 37 1.89 7.61 3.50
C MET A 37 2.83 7.22 2.34
N ILE A 38 3.67 6.20 2.55
CA ILE A 38 4.66 5.74 1.57
C ILE A 38 4.10 4.55 0.75
N GLY A 39 2.84 4.16 0.95
CA GLY A 39 2.21 3.05 0.22
C GLY A 39 2.88 1.69 0.44
N GLY A 40 3.62 1.49 1.53
CA GLY A 40 4.32 0.25 1.82
C GLY A 40 5.62 0.01 1.06
N TYR A 41 6.22 1.04 0.44
CA TYR A 41 7.55 0.93 -0.15
C TYR A 41 8.63 1.15 0.91
N GLY A 42 9.63 0.25 0.95
CA GLY A 42 10.80 0.36 1.83
C GLY A 42 10.76 -0.54 3.07
N GLU A 43 11.87 -0.57 3.80
CA GLU A 43 12.03 -1.33 5.04
C GLU A 43 11.38 -0.59 6.22
N LEU A 44 10.04 -0.64 6.27
CA LEU A 44 9.24 0.04 7.30
C LEU A 44 9.66 -0.37 8.72
N GLY A 45 10.05 -1.63 8.92
CA GLY A 45 10.51 -2.12 10.22
C GLY A 45 11.75 -1.36 10.71
N VAL A 46 12.73 -1.16 9.82
CA VAL A 46 13.97 -0.43 10.15
C VAL A 46 13.68 1.04 10.44
N LEU A 47 12.78 1.66 9.68
CA LEU A 47 12.39 3.06 9.92
C LEU A 47 11.65 3.23 11.25
N VAL A 48 10.78 2.28 11.63
CA VAL A 48 10.07 2.29 12.92
C VAL A 48 11.04 2.12 14.08
N GLU A 49 12.02 1.21 13.95
CA GLU A 49 13.07 1.03 14.95
C GLU A 49 13.93 2.30 15.08
N TYR A 50 14.31 2.89 13.95
CA TYR A 50 15.05 4.14 13.90
C TYR A 50 14.31 5.29 14.62
N ILE A 51 13.01 5.45 14.34
CA ILE A 51 12.16 6.43 15.05
C ILE A 51 12.13 6.15 16.56
N SER A 52 12.03 4.89 16.95
CA SER A 52 12.02 4.50 18.37
C SER A 52 13.33 4.87 19.07
N VAL A 53 14.47 4.68 18.41
CA VAL A 53 15.80 5.10 18.91
C VAL A 53 15.89 6.63 18.99
N MET A 54 15.38 7.36 17.98
CA MET A 54 15.35 8.83 18.03
C MET A 54 14.54 9.34 19.22
N LEU A 55 13.39 8.74 19.51
CA LEU A 55 12.53 9.08 20.65
C LEU A 55 13.24 8.78 21.99
N GLN A 56 13.95 7.65 22.09
CA GLN A 56 14.76 7.31 23.27
C GLN A 56 15.94 8.28 23.48
N SER A 57 16.58 8.70 22.39
CA SER A 57 17.73 9.62 22.44
C SER A 57 17.39 11.08 22.77
N SER A 58 16.12 11.39 23.06
CA SER A 58 15.68 12.74 23.42
C SER A 58 15.90 13.82 22.36
N ARG A 59 15.83 13.45 21.07
CA ARG A 59 15.96 14.41 19.98
C ARG A 59 14.77 15.36 19.93
N PRO A 60 14.99 16.67 19.66
CA PRO A 60 13.90 17.61 19.48
C PRO A 60 13.14 17.31 18.18
N PRO A 61 11.85 17.68 18.08
CA PRO A 61 11.01 17.34 16.92
C PRO A 61 11.58 17.89 15.60
N GLU A 62 12.27 19.04 15.62
CA GLU A 62 12.89 19.64 14.44
C GLU A 62 14.04 18.77 13.91
N ALA A 63 14.82 18.15 14.81
CA ALA A 63 15.89 17.23 14.43
C ALA A 63 15.31 15.90 13.90
N ILE A 64 14.25 15.39 14.54
CA ILE A 64 13.53 14.19 14.07
C ILE A 64 12.98 14.42 12.66
N GLN A 65 12.35 15.58 12.42
CA GLN A 65 11.84 15.94 11.10
C GLN A 65 12.95 15.96 10.06
N THR A 66 14.08 16.61 10.36
CA THR A 66 15.23 16.73 9.44
C THR A 66 15.79 15.36 9.05
N GLU A 67 15.92 14.43 10.00
CA GLU A 67 16.40 13.08 9.69
C GLU A 67 15.36 12.24 8.92
N LEU A 68 14.08 12.45 9.21
CA LEU A 68 13.00 11.79 8.48
C LEU A 68 12.77 12.37 7.09
N GLU A 69 13.24 13.58 6.79
CA GLU A 69 13.12 14.22 5.48
C GLU A 69 13.83 13.41 4.37
N ALA A 70 14.93 12.74 4.70
CA ALA A 70 15.63 11.85 3.75
C ALA A 70 14.76 10.66 3.29
N PHE A 71 13.82 10.21 4.13
CA PHE A 71 12.97 9.05 3.85
C PHE A 71 11.56 9.46 3.39
N LEU A 72 10.99 10.48 4.02
CA LEU A 72 9.60 10.91 3.85
C LEU A 72 9.46 12.14 2.94
N GLN A 73 10.57 12.82 2.60
CA GLN A 73 10.57 14.05 1.80
C GLN A 73 9.58 15.07 2.41
N ASP A 74 8.67 15.61 1.58
CA ASP A 74 7.65 16.60 1.96
C ASP A 74 6.68 16.11 3.05
N GLN A 75 6.62 14.80 3.31
CA GLN A 75 5.74 14.21 4.33
C GLN A 75 6.35 14.18 5.73
N SER A 76 7.63 14.52 5.90
CA SER A 76 8.35 14.50 7.19
C SER A 76 7.73 15.41 8.25
N GLY A 77 7.32 16.63 7.85
CA GLY A 77 6.70 17.62 8.75
C GLY A 77 5.35 17.16 9.31
N PRO A 78 4.35 16.88 8.45
CA PRO A 78 3.04 16.38 8.88
C PRO A 78 3.13 15.09 9.70
N PHE A 79 4.06 14.20 9.35
CA PHE A 79 4.29 12.96 10.08
C PHE A 79 4.83 13.20 11.49
N THR A 80 5.84 14.07 11.63
CA THR A 80 6.43 14.40 12.93
C THR A 80 5.41 15.07 13.86
N GLN A 81 4.59 15.99 13.35
CA GLN A 81 3.49 16.60 14.12
C GLN A 81 2.49 15.54 14.63
N TRP A 82 2.05 14.64 13.74
CA TRP A 82 1.18 13.53 14.11
C TRP A 82 1.81 12.60 15.16
N LEU A 83 3.11 12.33 15.05
CA LEU A 83 3.85 11.50 16.01
C LEU A 83 3.82 12.12 17.41
N CYS A 84 4.07 13.42 17.51
CA CYS A 84 4.00 14.17 18.77
C CYS A 84 2.60 14.08 19.40
N GLU A 85 1.55 14.34 18.63
CA GLU A 85 0.17 14.26 19.09
C GLU A 85 -0.21 12.85 19.55
N LYS A 86 0.18 11.84 18.76
CA LYS A 86 -0.11 10.43 19.06
C LYS A 86 0.54 10.00 20.37
N LEU A 87 1.79 10.39 20.58
CA LEU A 87 2.56 10.07 21.77
C LEU A 87 1.93 10.72 23.01
N GLN A 88 1.56 12.01 22.93
CA GLN A 88 0.85 12.71 24.00
C GLN A 88 -0.50 12.06 24.34
N LYS A 89 -1.25 11.58 23.33
CA LYS A 89 -2.51 10.86 23.52
C LYS A 89 -2.31 9.54 24.29
N VAL A 90 -1.29 8.74 23.93
CA VAL A 90 -1.02 7.45 24.59
C VAL A 90 -0.63 7.64 26.06
N VAL A 91 0.17 8.67 26.38
CA VAL A 91 0.51 9.02 27.77
C VAL A 91 -0.73 9.39 28.57
N ASN A 92 -1.59 10.24 28.01
CA ASN A 92 -2.82 10.69 28.66
C ASN A 92 -3.81 9.54 28.90
N GLU A 93 -3.93 8.60 27.95
CA GLU A 93 -4.77 7.42 28.10
C GLU A 93 -4.22 6.44 29.14
N GLY A 94 -2.90 6.24 29.19
CA GLY A 94 -2.23 5.43 30.21
C GLY A 94 -2.48 5.95 31.63
N GLY A 95 -2.39 7.27 31.82
CA GLY A 95 -2.68 7.92 33.10
C GLY A 95 -4.13 7.74 33.55
N LYS A 96 -5.09 7.83 32.62
CA LYS A 96 -6.53 7.60 32.91
C LYS A 96 -6.80 6.15 33.32
N ARG A 97 -6.14 5.17 32.67
CA ARG A 97 -6.29 3.74 32.98
C ARG A 97 -5.73 3.42 34.38
N ARG A 98 -4.52 3.87 34.70
CA ARG A 98 -3.91 3.67 36.05
C ARG A 98 -4.75 4.30 37.16
N ARG A 99 -5.34 5.49 36.94
CA ARG A 99 -6.20 6.14 37.94
C ARG A 99 -7.51 5.39 38.19
N ARG A 100 -8.05 4.71 37.17
CA ARG A 100 -9.23 3.85 37.31
C ARG A 100 -8.91 2.56 38.05
N GLU A 101 -7.77 1.95 37.75
CA GLU A 101 -7.30 0.71 38.39
C GLU A 101 -6.97 0.92 39.87
N LYS A 102 -6.22 1.98 40.19
CA LYS A 102 -5.94 2.34 41.59
C LYS A 102 -7.22 2.62 42.40
N ARG A 103 -8.22 3.27 41.80
CA ARG A 103 -9.53 3.48 42.45
C ARG A 103 -10.30 2.17 42.65
N ALA A 104 -10.08 1.15 41.83
CA ALA A 104 -10.71 -0.15 42.00
C ALA A 104 -10.05 -0.98 43.12
N GLU A 105 -8.74 -0.81 43.33
CA GLU A 105 -8.01 -1.45 44.44
C GLU A 105 -8.27 -0.77 45.79
N ASP A 106 -8.16 0.56 45.85
CA ASP A 106 -8.41 1.33 47.08
C ASP A 106 -9.90 1.30 47.51
N GLY A 107 -10.80 0.90 46.61
CA GLY A 107 -12.25 0.85 46.83
C GLY A 107 -12.77 -0.41 47.52
N LYS A 108 -11.92 -1.40 47.83
CA LYS A 108 -12.39 -2.67 48.42
C LYS A 108 -12.86 -2.59 49.89
N ASP A 109 -12.58 -1.49 50.60
CA ASP A 109 -13.09 -1.27 51.98
C ASP A 109 -14.07 -0.10 52.11
N ALA A 110 -14.45 0.54 51.00
CA ALA A 110 -15.50 1.56 51.01
C ALA A 110 -16.88 0.88 51.01
N LYS A 111 -17.40 0.60 52.20
CA LYS A 111 -18.81 0.24 52.45
C LYS A 111 -19.72 1.14 51.59
N PRO A 112 -20.56 0.59 50.69
CA PRO A 112 -21.22 1.37 49.65
C PRO A 112 -22.27 2.30 50.26
N LYS A 113 -21.98 3.60 50.32
CA LYS A 113 -22.99 4.64 50.56
C LYS A 113 -23.84 4.91 49.31
N ASP A 114 -23.38 4.48 48.12
CA ASP A 114 -24.05 4.73 46.83
C ASP A 114 -25.14 3.72 46.47
N ALA A 115 -25.35 2.66 47.27
CA ALA A 115 -26.46 1.73 47.07
C ALA A 115 -27.83 2.43 47.20
N LYS A 116 -27.92 3.49 48.01
CA LYS A 116 -29.16 4.26 48.19
C LYS A 116 -29.51 5.14 46.98
N ASP A 117 -28.51 5.64 46.26
CA ASP A 117 -28.75 6.50 45.09
C ASP A 117 -28.99 5.68 43.81
N ALA A 118 -28.41 4.49 43.70
CA ALA A 118 -28.74 3.53 42.65
C ALA A 118 -30.21 3.05 42.76
N GLU A 119 -30.69 2.78 43.97
CA GLU A 119 -32.09 2.38 44.19
C GLU A 119 -33.08 3.53 43.88
N LYS A 120 -32.74 4.77 44.26
CA LYS A 120 -33.54 5.96 43.91
C LYS A 120 -33.58 6.21 42.39
N LYS A 121 -32.46 6.01 41.68
CA LYS A 121 -32.41 6.18 40.23
C LYS A 121 -33.23 5.12 39.50
N ALA A 122 -33.14 3.86 39.91
CA ALA A 122 -33.95 2.77 39.35
C ALA A 122 -35.46 2.98 39.57
N LYS A 123 -35.86 3.48 40.76
CA LYS A 123 -37.27 3.85 41.02
C LYS A 123 -37.75 5.02 40.15
N LYS A 124 -36.88 6.00 39.85
CA LYS A 124 -37.21 7.16 39.01
C LYS A 124 -37.37 6.75 37.54
N GLU A 125 -36.49 5.90 37.00
CA GLU A 125 -36.60 5.40 35.63
C GLU A 125 -37.82 4.49 35.44
N LYS A 126 -38.13 3.62 36.42
CA LYS A 126 -39.34 2.78 36.35
C LYS A 126 -40.63 3.62 36.37
N LYS A 127 -40.65 4.73 37.11
CA LYS A 127 -41.80 5.66 37.12
C LYS A 127 -41.91 6.44 35.80
N ALA A 128 -40.79 6.85 35.20
CA ALA A 128 -40.78 7.54 33.90
C ALA A 128 -41.25 6.62 32.76
N ALA A 129 -40.82 5.36 32.75
CA ALA A 129 -41.25 4.38 31.76
C ALA A 129 -42.77 4.07 31.86
N ALA A 130 -43.30 3.95 33.08
CA ALA A 130 -44.74 3.75 33.29
C ALA A 130 -45.57 4.96 32.83
N GLN A 131 -45.08 6.19 33.05
CA GLN A 131 -45.76 7.40 32.58
C GLN A 131 -45.75 7.53 31.04
N ALA A 132 -44.64 7.18 30.39
CA ALA A 132 -44.55 7.17 28.93
C ALA A 132 -45.50 6.14 28.30
N ALA A 133 -45.63 4.95 28.88
CA ALA A 133 -46.55 3.92 28.41
C ALA A 133 -48.03 4.36 28.55
N ALA A 134 -48.40 5.03 29.65
CA ALA A 134 -49.75 5.55 29.83
C ALA A 134 -50.10 6.67 28.82
N GLN A 135 -49.15 7.54 28.51
CA GLN A 135 -49.34 8.61 27.51
C GLN A 135 -49.50 8.06 26.09
N ALA A 136 -48.76 7.01 25.72
CA ALA A 136 -48.90 6.34 24.43
C ALA A 136 -50.28 5.66 24.26
N ALA A 137 -50.80 5.05 25.33
CA ALA A 137 -52.13 4.42 25.30
C ALA A 137 -53.27 5.45 25.15
N ALA A 138 -53.14 6.63 25.77
CA ALA A 138 -54.13 7.70 25.65
C ALA A 138 -54.16 8.32 24.24
N GLN A 139 -53.01 8.42 23.57
CA GLN A 139 -52.93 8.93 22.20
C GLN A 139 -53.54 7.96 21.18
N ALA A 140 -53.39 6.64 21.39
CA ALA A 140 -54.00 5.64 20.52
C ALA A 140 -55.55 5.70 20.55
N ALA A 141 -56.15 5.96 21.71
CA ALA A 141 -57.61 6.06 21.85
C ALA A 141 -58.23 7.27 21.12
N GLN A 142 -57.46 8.35 20.90
CA GLN A 142 -57.95 9.54 20.20
C GLN A 142 -57.99 9.39 18.67
N THR A 143 -57.32 8.38 18.10
CA THR A 143 -57.25 8.18 16.64
C THR A 143 -58.33 7.25 16.06
N ALA A 144 -59.19 6.67 16.90
CA ALA A 144 -60.20 5.68 16.46
C ALA A 144 -61.59 6.25 16.15
N ALA A 145 -61.78 7.58 16.19
CA ALA A 145 -63.07 8.22 15.95
C ALA A 145 -63.08 9.05 14.66
N THR A 146 -63.02 8.40 13.49
CA THR A 146 -63.54 9.00 12.24
C THR A 146 -64.31 7.94 11.44
N PRO A 147 -65.62 8.14 11.18
CA PRO A 147 -66.40 7.26 10.32
C PRO A 147 -66.29 7.75 8.87
N THR A 148 -65.77 6.92 7.97
CA THR A 148 -65.87 7.17 6.52
C THR A 148 -66.79 6.13 5.89
N THR A 149 -67.91 6.65 5.43
CA THR A 149 -68.94 5.99 4.65
C THR A 149 -68.55 5.91 3.16
N VAL A 150 -69.22 4.97 2.47
CA VAL A 150 -69.60 4.98 1.05
C VAL A 150 -68.79 4.15 0.02
N ALA A 151 -69.53 3.16 -0.52
CA ALA A 151 -69.57 2.57 -1.88
C ALA A 151 -68.38 1.73 -2.39
N ALA A 152 -68.52 0.42 -2.64
CA ALA A 152 -69.43 -0.34 -3.52
C ALA A 152 -69.05 -0.31 -5.03
N ARG A 153 -68.54 -1.47 -5.52
CA ARG A 153 -68.80 -2.11 -6.84
C ARG A 153 -67.82 -3.29 -6.99
N SER A 154 -68.23 -4.56 -6.82
CA SER A 154 -69.09 -5.42 -7.66
C SER A 154 -68.46 -5.86 -8.98
N ARG A 155 -68.15 -7.17 -9.07
CA ARG A 155 -68.23 -8.13 -10.22
C ARG A 155 -67.28 -9.31 -9.92
N SER A 156 -67.74 -10.48 -9.50
CA SER A 156 -68.54 -11.51 -10.20
C SER A 156 -67.81 -12.19 -11.38
N ARG A 157 -67.33 -13.42 -11.15
CA ARG A 157 -67.59 -14.65 -11.93
C ARG A 157 -66.74 -15.80 -11.36
N LYS A 158 -67.33 -16.81 -10.72
CA LYS A 158 -68.04 -18.00 -11.28
C LYS A 158 -67.02 -19.01 -11.85
N ARG A 159 -66.52 -19.99 -11.07
CA ARG A 159 -67.15 -21.27 -10.67
C ARG A 159 -67.10 -22.34 -11.78
N ARG A 160 -66.31 -23.41 -11.57
CA ARG A 160 -66.64 -24.87 -11.70
C ARG A 160 -65.31 -25.66 -11.79
N ARG A 161 -65.04 -26.60 -10.86
CA ARG A 161 -65.36 -28.06 -10.90
C ARG A 161 -64.68 -28.74 -12.10
N ARG A 162 -63.98 -29.87 -12.02
CA ARG A 162 -63.95 -31.01 -11.08
C ARG A 162 -62.89 -32.01 -11.57
N ALA A 163 -62.43 -32.88 -10.67
CA ALA A 163 -61.93 -34.25 -10.90
C ALA A 163 -60.64 -34.40 -11.73
N ALA A 164 -59.85 -35.47 -11.66
CA ALA A 164 -59.52 -36.53 -10.70
C ALA A 164 -58.59 -37.46 -11.52
N THR A 165 -57.46 -37.91 -10.97
CA THR A 165 -56.69 -39.16 -11.29
C THR A 165 -55.31 -39.01 -10.63
N ALA A 166 -55.08 -39.58 -9.44
CA ALA A 166 -54.69 -40.99 -9.20
C ALA A 166 -53.35 -41.37 -9.86
N SER A 167 -52.27 -41.41 -9.07
CA SER A 167 -51.12 -42.32 -9.21
C SER A 167 -50.26 -42.25 -7.94
N THR A 168 -49.80 -43.42 -7.52
CA THR A 168 -49.25 -43.89 -6.24
C THR A 168 -47.74 -43.60 -6.03
N PRO A 169 -47.14 -43.98 -4.87
CA PRO A 169 -46.11 -43.19 -4.19
C PRO A 169 -44.68 -43.71 -4.39
N VAL A 170 -43.69 -42.85 -4.12
CA VAL A 170 -42.34 -43.27 -3.72
C VAL A 170 -41.93 -42.50 -2.48
N THR A 171 -41.70 -43.25 -1.41
CA THR A 171 -41.25 -42.81 -0.09
C THR A 171 -39.75 -42.50 -0.15
N VAL A 172 -39.35 -41.24 0.05
CA VAL A 172 -38.02 -40.93 0.60
C VAL A 172 -38.18 -39.87 1.68
N THR A 173 -37.92 -40.31 2.90
CA THR A 173 -37.84 -39.57 4.15
C THR A 173 -37.01 -38.30 4.01
N THR A 174 -37.63 -37.13 4.14
CA THR A 174 -36.93 -35.87 4.45
C THR A 174 -37.64 -35.22 5.63
N VAL A 175 -36.95 -35.19 6.77
CA VAL A 175 -37.35 -34.49 7.99
C VAL A 175 -36.92 -33.02 7.87
N PRO A 176 -37.69 -32.06 8.42
CA PRO A 176 -37.68 -30.68 7.98
C PRO A 176 -36.77 -29.80 8.85
N ASN A 177 -36.39 -28.64 8.32
CA ASN A 177 -36.24 -27.48 9.19
C ASN A 177 -36.73 -26.19 8.53
N GLN A 178 -37.83 -25.69 9.09
CA GLN A 178 -38.32 -24.33 8.94
C GLN A 178 -37.27 -23.34 9.43
N ALA A 179 -37.11 -22.23 8.72
CA ALA A 179 -37.52 -20.94 9.26
C ALA A 179 -37.19 -19.84 8.24
N ASP A 180 -38.26 -19.39 7.57
CA ASP A 180 -38.37 -18.09 6.96
C ASP A 180 -37.83 -16.98 7.88
N ARG A 181 -36.75 -16.33 7.45
CA ARG A 181 -36.49 -14.94 7.81
C ARG A 181 -36.37 -14.10 6.55
N LYS A 182 -37.51 -13.49 6.23
CA LYS A 182 -37.71 -12.34 5.35
C LYS A 182 -36.64 -11.28 5.65
N ALA A 183 -35.61 -11.20 4.81
CA ALA A 183 -34.76 -10.01 4.72
C ALA A 183 -35.43 -9.03 3.75
N LYS A 184 -35.78 -7.86 4.30
CA LYS A 184 -36.40 -6.76 3.57
C LYS A 184 -35.42 -6.20 2.56
N LEU A 185 -35.85 -6.25 1.31
CA LEU A 185 -35.32 -5.51 0.17
C LEU A 185 -35.56 -4.01 0.42
N THR A 186 -34.50 -3.23 0.62
CA THR A 186 -34.57 -1.76 0.48
C THR A 186 -33.99 -1.37 -0.88
N PRO A 187 -34.78 -0.72 -1.76
CA PRO A 187 -34.26 -0.08 -2.97
C PRO A 187 -33.77 1.35 -2.65
N ASN A 188 -33.12 1.98 -3.62
CA ASN A 188 -32.57 3.34 -3.67
C ASN A 188 -31.16 3.54 -3.09
N VAL A 189 -30.17 3.39 -3.97
CA VAL A 189 -29.12 4.40 -4.07
C VAL A 189 -29.24 5.01 -5.45
N ASP A 190 -29.82 6.21 -5.48
CA ASP A 190 -29.97 7.05 -6.66
C ASP A 190 -28.60 7.36 -7.28
N TYR A 191 -28.57 7.17 -8.60
CA TYR A 191 -27.55 7.65 -9.51
C TYR A 191 -27.66 9.18 -9.67
N MET A 192 -26.53 9.79 -10.06
CA MET A 192 -26.38 11.15 -10.61
C MET A 192 -26.45 12.35 -9.65
N HIS A 193 -25.28 12.99 -9.45
CA HIS A 193 -25.08 14.33 -10.01
C HIS A 193 -23.59 14.57 -10.30
N GLU A 194 -23.27 14.60 -11.58
CA GLU A 194 -22.06 15.17 -12.13
C GLU A 194 -22.07 16.69 -11.90
N GLY A 195 -21.20 17.16 -11.01
CA GLY A 195 -20.86 18.58 -10.89
C GLY A 195 -19.65 18.90 -11.77
N ARG A 196 -19.89 19.38 -13.00
CA ARG A 196 -18.87 20.06 -13.80
C ARG A 196 -18.36 21.29 -13.04
N PRO A 197 -17.04 21.52 -12.94
CA PRO A 197 -16.54 22.87 -12.78
C PRO A 197 -16.53 23.58 -14.14
N GLN A 198 -17.12 24.76 -14.07
CA GLN A 198 -17.42 25.70 -15.12
C GLN A 198 -16.13 26.34 -15.67
N LYS A 199 -16.09 26.45 -16.99
CA LYS A 199 -15.13 27.22 -17.78
C LYS A 199 -15.28 28.70 -17.41
N SER A 200 -14.23 29.32 -16.87
CA SER A 200 -14.12 30.78 -16.78
C SER A 200 -12.90 31.23 -17.59
N ASP A 201 -13.20 32.05 -18.57
CA ASP A 201 -12.28 32.72 -19.46
C ASP A 201 -11.36 33.71 -18.74
N GLY A 202 -10.14 33.82 -19.27
CA GLY A 202 -9.42 35.08 -19.48
C GLY A 202 -8.97 35.88 -18.25
N ARG A 203 -7.66 35.80 -17.95
CA ARG A 203 -6.85 36.99 -17.66
C ARG A 203 -5.35 36.72 -17.77
N GLU A 204 -4.76 37.44 -18.72
CA GLU A 204 -3.41 38.05 -18.79
C GLU A 204 -2.25 37.39 -18.04
N ALA A 205 -1.30 36.92 -18.84
CA ALA A 205 0.08 36.70 -18.45
C ALA A 205 0.79 38.02 -18.09
N PRO A 206 1.65 38.03 -17.06
CA PRO A 206 2.86 38.82 -17.08
C PRO A 206 4.06 37.97 -17.51
N ALA A 207 4.82 38.56 -18.41
CA ALA A 207 6.10 38.07 -18.89
C ALA A 207 7.15 37.99 -17.77
N GLY A 208 8.08 37.04 -17.92
CA GLY A 208 9.43 37.14 -17.38
C GLY A 208 9.72 36.35 -16.11
N SER A 209 10.30 35.16 -16.27
CA SER A 209 11.55 34.80 -15.58
C SER A 209 12.06 33.46 -16.09
N ASP A 210 13.01 33.58 -16.99
CA ASP A 210 13.89 32.54 -17.50
C ASP A 210 14.70 31.94 -16.33
N THR A 211 14.23 30.84 -15.75
CA THR A 211 15.02 30.09 -14.74
C THR A 211 15.78 28.98 -15.45
N ARG A 212 16.65 29.41 -16.36
CA ARG A 212 17.71 28.62 -16.96
C ARG A 212 18.66 28.18 -15.85
N TRP A 213 18.60 26.89 -15.53
CA TRP A 213 19.55 26.20 -14.66
C TRP A 213 20.96 26.43 -15.18
N SER A 214 21.65 27.41 -14.61
CA SER A 214 23.04 27.72 -14.91
C SER A 214 23.90 26.90 -13.96
N PHE A 215 24.41 25.79 -14.48
CA PHE A 215 25.49 25.01 -13.89
C PHE A 215 26.75 25.90 -13.89
N ARG A 216 26.99 26.63 -12.80
CA ARG A 216 28.30 27.25 -12.55
C ARG A 216 29.26 26.15 -12.13
N ALA A 217 30.00 25.64 -13.11
CA ALA A 217 31.32 25.09 -12.85
C ALA A 217 32.18 26.24 -12.32
N ASP A 218 32.68 26.09 -11.11
CA ASP A 218 33.70 26.96 -10.53
C ASP A 218 35.07 26.38 -10.93
N PRO A 219 35.89 27.09 -11.74
CA PRO A 219 37.25 26.68 -12.01
C PRO A 219 38.21 27.50 -11.13
N SER A 220 39.09 26.77 -10.44
CA SER A 220 40.38 27.26 -9.91
C SER A 220 40.34 27.91 -8.51
N GLY A 221 40.73 27.11 -7.52
CA GLY A 221 41.12 27.57 -6.19
C GLY A 221 42.22 26.67 -5.63
N HIS A 222 43.39 26.72 -6.26
CA HIS A 222 44.63 26.11 -5.78
C HIS A 222 45.10 26.78 -4.49
N LEU A 223 44.97 26.12 -3.34
CA LEU A 223 45.76 26.43 -2.15
C LEU A 223 46.10 25.12 -1.41
N GLN A 224 47.39 24.77 -1.44
CA GLN A 224 48.01 23.82 -0.54
C GLN A 224 47.92 24.31 0.92
N PRO A 225 47.82 23.40 1.89
CA PRO A 225 48.39 23.62 3.21
C PRO A 225 49.67 22.80 3.37
N SER A 226 50.75 23.53 3.62
CA SER A 226 52.09 23.06 3.94
C SER A 226 52.13 22.15 5.16
N HIS A 227 52.99 21.14 5.05
CA HIS A 227 53.54 20.37 6.16
C HIS A 227 54.16 21.27 7.23
N HIS A 228 53.65 21.24 8.46
CA HIS A 228 54.44 21.44 9.68
C HIS A 228 53.85 20.60 10.80
N GLY A 229 54.56 19.53 11.18
CA GLY A 229 54.28 18.75 12.37
C GLY A 229 54.85 19.45 13.62
N PRO A 230 54.16 19.38 14.77
CA PRO A 230 54.77 19.69 16.05
C PRO A 230 55.55 18.47 16.61
N PRO A 231 56.66 18.70 17.32
CA PRO A 231 57.48 17.65 17.90
C PRO A 231 56.81 17.01 19.12
N ALA A 232 57.22 15.77 19.37
CA ALA A 232 56.84 14.91 20.47
C ALA A 232 56.63 15.65 21.81
N SER A 233 55.38 15.64 22.29
CA SER A 233 55.08 15.87 23.70
C SER A 233 54.92 14.53 24.41
N ALA A 234 55.74 14.40 25.44
CA ALA A 234 55.82 13.28 26.34
C ALA A 234 54.50 13.03 27.10
N TYR A 235 54.17 11.74 27.23
CA TYR A 235 53.56 11.11 28.40
C TYR A 235 52.64 11.97 29.30
N TYR A 236 51.33 11.93 29.01
CA TYR A 236 50.33 11.85 30.06
C TYR A 236 49.42 10.65 29.77
N GLN A 237 49.77 9.53 30.40
CA GLN A 237 48.97 8.32 30.43
C GLN A 237 47.86 8.54 31.46
N ALA A 238 46.65 8.86 31.00
CA ALA A 238 45.46 8.92 31.84
C ALA A 238 45.01 7.49 32.19
N PRO A 239 44.97 7.10 33.48
CA PRO A 239 44.42 5.81 33.89
C PRO A 239 42.89 5.94 33.98
N GLY A 240 42.18 5.43 32.97
CA GLY A 240 40.71 5.43 32.99
C GLY A 240 40.00 5.05 31.70
N ALA A 241 40.70 4.44 30.73
CA ALA A 241 40.05 3.91 29.53
C ALA A 241 39.24 2.66 29.88
N TYR A 242 37.94 2.84 30.11
CA TYR A 242 36.99 1.73 30.16
C TYR A 242 37.09 0.94 28.85
N PRO A 243 37.19 -0.40 28.90
CA PRO A 243 37.16 -1.22 27.69
C PRO A 243 35.82 -0.98 27.00
N THR A 244 35.86 -0.38 25.81
CA THR A 244 34.69 -0.29 24.95
C THR A 244 34.22 -1.72 24.68
N PRO A 245 32.98 -2.09 25.05
CA PRO A 245 32.47 -3.42 24.77
C PRO A 245 32.52 -3.63 23.25
N ARG A 246 33.34 -4.58 22.80
CA ARG A 246 33.28 -5.09 21.43
C ARG A 246 31.88 -5.67 21.27
N HIS A 247 30.98 -4.90 20.67
CA HIS A 247 29.70 -5.42 20.21
C HIS A 247 30.01 -6.65 19.34
N PRO A 248 29.46 -7.84 19.67
CA PRO A 248 29.57 -8.96 18.76
C PRO A 248 28.98 -8.48 17.44
N HIS A 249 29.80 -8.48 16.38
CA HIS A 249 29.34 -8.23 15.03
C HIS A 249 28.19 -9.22 14.80
N ALA A 250 26.95 -8.71 14.82
CA ALA A 250 25.82 -9.47 14.33
C ALA A 250 26.21 -9.92 12.93
N PRO A 251 26.15 -11.22 12.62
CA PRO A 251 26.50 -11.70 11.29
C PRO A 251 25.61 -10.93 10.33
N ALA A 252 26.22 -10.10 9.49
CA ALA A 252 25.52 -9.41 8.42
C ALA A 252 24.87 -10.51 7.59
N VAL A 253 23.55 -10.67 7.76
CA VAL A 253 22.76 -11.62 6.99
C VAL A 253 22.90 -11.13 5.57
N ALA A 254 23.77 -11.78 4.80
CA ALA A 254 23.99 -11.45 3.41
C ALA A 254 22.62 -11.55 2.73
N ALA A 255 22.03 -10.39 2.44
CA ALA A 255 20.79 -10.31 1.70
C ALA A 255 21.05 -11.02 0.38
N GLN A 256 20.51 -12.24 0.26
CA GLN A 256 20.75 -13.05 -0.92
C GLN A 256 20.16 -12.28 -2.10
N TYR A 257 21.04 -11.77 -2.97
CA TYR A 257 20.64 -11.08 -4.18
C TYR A 257 19.89 -12.05 -5.08
N PHE A 258 18.56 -12.04 -4.97
CA PHE A 258 17.70 -12.86 -5.79
C PHE A 258 17.72 -12.30 -7.21
N THR A 259 18.27 -13.07 -8.15
CA THR A 259 18.26 -12.69 -9.57
C THR A 259 16.86 -12.94 -10.14
N PRO A 260 16.13 -11.90 -10.59
CA PRO A 260 14.79 -12.07 -11.11
C PRO A 260 14.77 -13.01 -12.32
N LYS A 261 13.82 -13.95 -12.34
CA LYS A 261 13.62 -14.90 -13.45
C LYS A 261 12.32 -14.57 -14.19
N LYS A 262 12.32 -14.70 -15.51
CA LYS A 262 11.12 -14.51 -16.33
C LYS A 262 10.45 -15.84 -16.60
N TRP A 263 9.12 -15.84 -16.58
CA TRP A 263 8.28 -17.01 -16.80
C TRP A 263 7.20 -16.67 -17.83
N LYS A 264 6.91 -17.61 -18.74
CA LYS A 264 5.78 -17.55 -19.66
C LYS A 264 4.63 -18.36 -19.09
N VAL A 265 3.43 -17.80 -19.09
CA VAL A 265 2.23 -18.49 -18.63
C VAL A 265 1.86 -19.56 -19.66
N ALA A 266 1.87 -20.82 -19.23
CA ALA A 266 1.64 -21.98 -20.08
C ALA A 266 0.15 -22.33 -20.23
N ARG A 267 -0.71 -21.82 -19.33
CA ARG A 267 -2.16 -22.07 -19.36
C ARG A 267 -2.95 -20.80 -19.11
N GLY A 268 -3.99 -20.58 -19.92
CA GLY A 268 -4.95 -19.50 -19.70
C GLY A 268 -5.67 -19.61 -18.36
N ASN A 269 -6.15 -18.48 -17.85
CA ASN A 269 -6.82 -18.35 -16.56
C ASN A 269 -5.98 -18.80 -15.35
N THR A 270 -4.65 -18.66 -15.44
CA THR A 270 -3.77 -18.94 -14.31
C THR A 270 -4.02 -17.93 -13.19
N VAL A 271 -4.37 -18.41 -12.00
CA VAL A 271 -4.80 -17.56 -10.88
C VAL A 271 -3.61 -17.06 -10.07
N VAL A 272 -3.53 -15.74 -9.90
CA VAL A 272 -2.61 -15.06 -8.97
C VAL A 272 -3.36 -14.79 -7.68
N ARG A 273 -2.79 -15.23 -6.55
CA ARG A 273 -3.39 -15.07 -5.22
C ARG A 273 -2.59 -14.11 -4.35
N LYS A 274 -3.25 -13.54 -3.35
CA LYS A 274 -2.67 -12.53 -2.47
C LYS A 274 -1.54 -13.07 -1.58
N SER A 275 -1.63 -14.33 -1.14
CA SER A 275 -0.63 -14.95 -0.28
C SER A 275 -0.09 -16.27 -0.85
N GLU A 276 0.93 -16.80 -0.19
CA GLU A 276 1.52 -18.10 -0.51
C GLU A 276 0.52 -19.26 -0.43
N ARG A 277 -0.62 -19.11 0.24
CA ARG A 277 -1.58 -20.19 0.42
C ARG A 277 -2.55 -20.29 -0.76
N LEU A 278 -3.00 -21.52 -1.04
CA LEU A 278 -3.91 -21.84 -2.15
C LEU A 278 -5.34 -21.36 -1.91
N ASP A 279 -5.74 -21.16 -0.67
CA ASP A 279 -7.07 -20.69 -0.26
C ASP A 279 -7.17 -19.15 -0.18
N SER A 280 -6.06 -18.45 -0.40
CA SER A 280 -6.04 -16.98 -0.31
C SER A 280 -6.78 -16.31 -1.46
N GLU A 281 -7.22 -15.06 -1.22
CA GLU A 281 -7.97 -14.23 -2.17
C GLU A 281 -7.31 -14.18 -3.57
N GLU A 282 -8.14 -14.35 -4.60
CA GLU A 282 -7.71 -14.23 -6.00
C GLU A 282 -7.59 -12.74 -6.36
N VAL A 283 -6.39 -12.33 -6.77
CA VAL A 283 -6.10 -10.92 -7.09
C VAL A 283 -6.23 -10.67 -8.59
N GLN A 284 -5.71 -11.59 -9.41
CA GLN A 284 -5.67 -11.44 -10.85
C GLN A 284 -5.68 -12.81 -11.54
N LYS A 285 -6.14 -12.85 -12.79
CA LYS A 285 -6.02 -14.02 -13.69
C LYS A 285 -5.12 -13.65 -14.86
N LEU A 286 -4.17 -14.53 -15.16
CA LEU A 286 -3.22 -14.38 -16.26
C LEU A 286 -3.68 -15.19 -17.48
N GLN A 287 -3.37 -14.66 -18.66
CA GLN A 287 -3.63 -15.33 -19.93
C GLN A 287 -2.43 -16.13 -20.41
N GLU A 288 -2.67 -17.12 -21.27
CA GLU A 288 -1.61 -17.92 -21.87
C GLU A 288 -0.68 -17.05 -22.71
N GLY A 289 0.63 -17.30 -22.62
CA GLY A 289 1.65 -16.53 -23.31
C GLY A 289 2.09 -15.24 -22.60
N GLU A 290 1.40 -14.78 -21.55
CA GLU A 290 1.84 -13.63 -20.76
C GLU A 290 3.19 -13.89 -20.08
N ILE A 291 4.04 -12.86 -20.00
CA ILE A 291 5.35 -12.94 -19.35
C ILE A 291 5.28 -12.28 -17.98
N VAL A 292 5.56 -13.07 -16.94
CA VAL A 292 5.68 -12.60 -15.55
C VAL A 292 7.12 -12.67 -15.09
N GLU A 293 7.46 -11.89 -14.07
CA GLU A 293 8.78 -11.88 -13.49
C GLU A 293 8.73 -12.32 -12.03
N GLN A 294 9.53 -13.32 -11.68
CA GLN A 294 9.70 -13.82 -10.32
C GLN A 294 10.51 -12.82 -9.50
N VAL A 295 10.03 -12.52 -8.30
CA VAL A 295 10.63 -11.51 -7.41
C VAL A 295 11.13 -12.07 -6.07
N ALA A 296 10.81 -13.33 -5.77
CA ALA A 296 11.24 -14.02 -4.56
C ALA A 296 11.59 -15.48 -4.88
N PRO A 297 12.42 -16.15 -4.05
CA PRO A 297 12.65 -17.60 -4.16
C PRO A 297 11.35 -18.40 -4.23
N ALA A 298 11.39 -19.51 -4.96
CA ALA A 298 10.24 -20.42 -5.04
C ALA A 298 10.03 -21.11 -3.70
N ILE A 299 8.78 -21.28 -3.30
CA ILE A 299 8.40 -22.04 -2.12
C ILE A 299 7.68 -23.31 -2.56
N THR A 300 7.88 -24.40 -1.83
CA THR A 300 7.16 -25.65 -2.04
C THR A 300 6.21 -25.84 -0.87
N THR A 301 4.92 -26.00 -1.15
CA THR A 301 3.93 -26.26 -0.09
C THR A 301 4.01 -27.73 0.36
N GLU A 302 3.32 -28.05 1.45
CA GLU A 302 3.25 -29.41 2.01
C GLU A 302 2.76 -30.46 1.00
N ASN A 303 1.94 -30.06 0.02
CA ASN A 303 1.42 -30.91 -1.05
C ASN A 303 2.39 -31.07 -2.23
N GLY A 304 3.62 -30.57 -2.13
CA GLY A 304 4.62 -30.58 -3.22
C GLY A 304 4.35 -29.57 -4.33
N ILE A 305 3.41 -28.63 -4.14
CA ILE A 305 3.07 -27.61 -5.15
C ILE A 305 4.08 -26.46 -5.05
N VAL A 306 4.77 -26.17 -6.14
CA VAL A 306 5.75 -25.08 -6.22
C VAL A 306 5.04 -23.78 -6.57
N ARG A 307 5.25 -22.75 -5.74
CA ARG A 307 4.65 -21.42 -5.90
C ARG A 307 5.74 -20.37 -5.93
N ILE A 308 5.51 -19.33 -6.74
CA ILE A 308 6.44 -18.22 -6.90
C ILE A 308 5.71 -16.89 -6.74
N GLN A 309 6.38 -15.92 -6.12
CA GLN A 309 5.90 -14.55 -6.09
C GLN A 309 6.30 -13.85 -7.38
N ILE A 310 5.35 -13.15 -8.00
CA ILE A 310 5.53 -12.51 -9.31
C ILE A 310 5.18 -11.03 -9.30
N ARG A 311 5.74 -10.30 -10.27
CA ARG A 311 5.29 -8.98 -10.73
C ARG A 311 4.90 -9.05 -12.21
N HIS A 312 3.97 -8.19 -12.63
CA HIS A 312 3.47 -8.15 -14.00
C HIS A 312 3.44 -6.70 -14.51
N PRO A 313 3.96 -6.40 -15.72
CA PRO A 313 4.10 -5.03 -16.21
C PRO A 313 2.76 -4.32 -16.50
N SER A 314 1.67 -5.06 -16.79
CA SER A 314 0.35 -4.44 -16.98
C SER A 314 -0.40 -4.18 -15.66
N SER A 315 0.14 -4.63 -14.52
CA SER A 315 -0.53 -4.43 -13.24
C SER A 315 -0.35 -2.98 -12.76
N PRO A 316 -1.40 -2.34 -12.20
CA PRO A 316 -1.29 -0.99 -11.64
C PRO A 316 -0.33 -0.90 -10.45
N LEU A 317 0.06 -2.03 -9.86
CA LEU A 317 1.01 -2.09 -8.75
C LEU A 317 2.48 -2.12 -9.19
N PHE A 318 2.78 -2.23 -10.49
CA PHE A 318 4.15 -2.29 -10.99
C PHE A 318 4.97 -1.05 -10.54
N PRO A 319 6.19 -1.22 -9.98
CA PRO A 319 7.06 -2.42 -9.99
C PRO A 319 6.88 -3.39 -8.81
N LYS A 320 5.88 -3.20 -7.95
CA LYS A 320 5.64 -4.08 -6.79
C LYS A 320 5.23 -5.51 -7.21
N PRO A 321 5.49 -6.51 -6.36
CA PRO A 321 4.89 -7.84 -6.49
C PRO A 321 3.37 -7.76 -6.49
N ILE A 322 2.73 -8.49 -7.39
CA ILE A 322 1.26 -8.54 -7.50
C ILE A 322 0.66 -9.64 -6.61
N GLY A 323 1.41 -10.72 -6.40
CA GLY A 323 0.96 -11.89 -5.64
C GLY A 323 1.73 -13.16 -5.98
N TRP A 324 1.13 -14.29 -5.61
CA TRP A 324 1.68 -15.63 -5.72
C TRP A 324 0.94 -16.45 -6.77
N VAL A 325 1.70 -17.11 -7.63
CA VAL A 325 1.18 -18.00 -8.68
C VAL A 325 1.76 -19.40 -8.52
N THR A 326 0.98 -20.41 -8.88
CA THR A 326 1.48 -21.79 -8.95
C THR A 326 2.38 -21.92 -10.17
N GLN A 327 3.61 -22.39 -9.97
CA GLN A 327 4.55 -22.70 -11.05
C GLN A 327 4.33 -24.13 -11.54
N ASP A 328 4.39 -25.09 -10.61
CA ASP A 328 4.32 -26.53 -10.88
C ASP A 328 3.44 -27.23 -9.83
N ALA A 329 2.40 -27.92 -10.28
CA ALA A 329 1.52 -28.74 -9.44
C ALA A 329 1.67 -30.25 -9.70
N SER A 330 2.69 -30.67 -10.47
CA SER A 330 2.88 -32.06 -10.89
C SER A 330 2.98 -33.04 -9.72
N ALA A 331 3.58 -32.64 -8.60
CA ALA A 331 3.69 -33.48 -7.41
C ALA A 331 2.32 -33.83 -6.79
N ALA A 332 1.32 -32.96 -6.96
CA ALA A 332 -0.06 -33.19 -6.52
C ALA A 332 -0.95 -33.78 -7.64
N GLY A 333 -0.36 -34.27 -8.74
CA GLY A 333 -1.08 -34.74 -9.92
C GLY A 333 -1.68 -33.62 -10.79
N GLY A 334 -1.32 -32.37 -10.54
CA GLY A 334 -1.75 -31.20 -11.32
C GLY A 334 -0.83 -30.87 -12.49
N PRO A 335 -1.20 -29.90 -13.35
CA PRO A 335 -0.36 -29.48 -14.46
C PRO A 335 0.72 -28.47 -14.06
N LYS A 336 1.68 -28.23 -14.96
CA LYS A 336 2.56 -27.06 -14.94
C LYS A 336 1.81 -25.84 -15.48
N PHE A 337 1.91 -24.72 -14.78
CA PHE A 337 1.23 -23.47 -15.14
C PHE A 337 2.18 -22.44 -15.76
N LEU A 338 3.48 -22.57 -15.49
CA LEU A 338 4.52 -21.68 -16.00
C LEU A 338 5.61 -22.46 -16.72
N GLU A 339 6.05 -21.90 -17.84
CA GLU A 339 7.24 -22.33 -18.59
C GLU A 339 8.35 -21.29 -18.40
N PRO A 340 9.64 -21.68 -18.49
CA PRO A 340 10.73 -20.72 -18.55
C PRO A 340 10.43 -19.67 -19.63
N GLY A 341 10.48 -18.39 -19.23
CA GLY A 341 10.29 -17.29 -20.17
C GLY A 341 11.49 -17.17 -21.13
N PRO A 342 11.37 -16.32 -22.16
CA PRO A 342 12.51 -16.02 -23.01
C PRO A 342 13.64 -15.47 -22.14
N GLU A 343 14.81 -16.13 -22.20
CA GLU A 343 15.99 -15.61 -21.53
C GLU A 343 16.30 -14.23 -22.10
N PRO A 344 16.71 -13.26 -21.26
CA PRO A 344 17.26 -12.03 -21.81
C PRO A 344 18.38 -12.47 -22.75
N MET A 345 18.32 -12.06 -24.03
CA MET A 345 19.42 -12.30 -24.96
C MET A 345 20.66 -11.85 -24.22
N GLN A 346 21.47 -12.80 -23.75
CA GLN A 346 22.79 -12.50 -23.28
C GLN A 346 23.37 -11.78 -24.48
N ARG A 347 23.71 -10.50 -24.32
CA ARG A 347 24.44 -9.78 -25.36
C ARG A 347 25.61 -10.67 -25.64
N THR A 348 25.53 -11.43 -26.74
CA THR A 348 26.56 -12.37 -27.13
C THR A 348 27.78 -11.50 -27.12
N PRO A 349 28.76 -11.72 -26.21
CA PRO A 349 29.85 -10.79 -26.01
C PRO A 349 30.44 -10.59 -27.39
N GLN A 350 30.13 -9.42 -27.95
CA GLN A 350 30.36 -9.13 -29.34
C GLN A 350 31.86 -9.15 -29.41
N ASN A 351 32.39 -10.20 -30.04
CA ASN A 351 33.79 -10.57 -29.98
C ASN A 351 34.62 -9.28 -30.06
N PRO A 352 35.35 -8.89 -29.00
CA PRO A 352 35.98 -7.56 -28.93
C PRO A 352 37.00 -7.32 -30.05
N GLY A 353 37.29 -8.32 -30.89
CA GLY A 353 38.10 -8.22 -32.10
C GLY A 353 37.37 -7.79 -33.39
N SER A 354 36.04 -7.72 -33.46
CA SER A 354 35.36 -7.28 -34.69
C SER A 354 34.99 -5.80 -34.60
N HIS A 355 35.99 -4.94 -34.79
CA HIS A 355 35.77 -3.50 -34.95
C HIS A 355 34.77 -3.25 -36.11
N PRO A 356 33.65 -2.53 -35.91
CA PRO A 356 32.92 -1.88 -36.99
C PRO A 356 33.70 -0.63 -37.43
N GLY A 357 34.97 -0.83 -37.76
CA GLY A 357 35.93 0.16 -38.27
C GLY A 357 36.44 -0.20 -39.66
N GLY A 358 35.79 -1.17 -40.33
CA GLY A 358 35.91 -1.35 -41.78
C GLY A 358 35.25 -0.16 -42.46
N GLY A 359 36.02 0.91 -42.59
CA GLY A 359 35.59 2.13 -43.24
C GLY A 359 34.98 1.83 -44.60
N TRP A 360 33.92 2.59 -44.92
CA TRP A 360 33.69 3.04 -46.28
C TRP A 360 34.92 3.85 -46.72
N ARG A 361 36.02 3.17 -47.05
CA ARG A 361 37.02 3.71 -47.96
C ARG A 361 36.48 3.42 -49.35
N PRO A 362 36.17 4.42 -50.18
CA PRO A 362 36.08 4.18 -51.61
C PRO A 362 37.43 3.60 -52.04
N ASP A 363 37.35 2.47 -52.72
CA ASP A 363 38.45 1.81 -53.40
C ASP A 363 39.15 2.82 -54.32
N SER A 364 40.23 3.42 -53.82
CA SER A 364 41.19 4.15 -54.65
C SER A 364 42.17 3.12 -55.20
N SER A 365 41.70 2.32 -56.15
CA SER A 365 42.54 1.59 -57.09
C SER A 365 43.23 2.61 -58.00
N PRO A 366 44.58 2.64 -58.07
CA PRO A 366 45.32 3.67 -58.79
C PRO A 366 45.77 3.20 -60.18
N TRP A 367 44.91 2.62 -61.02
CA TRP A 367 45.25 2.35 -62.43
C TRP A 367 44.02 2.42 -63.34
N GLY A 368 43.93 3.52 -64.09
CA GLY A 368 43.54 3.59 -65.51
C GLY A 368 42.20 3.00 -65.98
N GLY A 369 41.32 3.85 -66.51
CA GLY A 369 40.28 3.39 -67.44
C GLY A 369 39.17 4.39 -67.69
N ALA A 370 39.28 5.16 -68.76
CA ALA A 370 38.30 6.13 -69.23
C ALA A 370 36.91 5.54 -69.51
N GLY A 371 35.84 6.27 -69.14
CA GLY A 371 34.46 6.01 -69.56
C GLY A 371 33.50 7.16 -69.18
N PRO A 372 32.74 7.76 -70.11
CA PRO A 372 31.97 8.99 -69.90
C PRO A 372 30.57 8.76 -69.26
N PRO A 373 29.83 9.83 -68.86
CA PRO A 373 28.77 9.75 -67.86
C PRO A 373 27.41 9.41 -68.48
N SER A 374 26.79 8.32 -68.04
CA SER A 374 25.38 8.05 -68.33
C SER A 374 24.49 8.64 -67.24
N TRP A 375 23.79 9.71 -67.62
CA TRP A 375 22.64 10.28 -66.94
C TRP A 375 21.65 9.20 -66.50
N ARG A 376 21.28 9.18 -65.21
CA ARG A 376 20.03 8.55 -64.75
C ARG A 376 19.18 9.57 -63.98
N PRO A 377 17.85 9.59 -64.17
CA PRO A 377 16.99 10.63 -63.65
C PRO A 377 16.65 10.42 -62.17
N ARG A 378 16.52 11.53 -61.45
CA ARG A 378 15.88 11.65 -60.13
C ARG A 378 14.45 11.07 -60.15
N PRO A 379 14.05 10.24 -59.18
CA PRO A 379 12.65 10.09 -58.79
C PRO A 379 12.21 11.31 -57.97
N GLY A 380 10.98 11.78 -58.24
CA GLY A 380 10.39 13.02 -57.73
C GLY A 380 10.06 13.08 -56.23
N PRO A 381 9.40 14.17 -55.81
CA PRO A 381 9.27 14.54 -54.41
C PRO A 381 8.15 13.78 -53.67
N GLY A 382 8.55 13.08 -52.61
CA GLY A 382 8.01 13.24 -51.26
C GLY A 382 6.52 13.03 -51.01
N VAL A 383 6.12 11.77 -50.77
CA VAL A 383 5.08 11.47 -49.78
C VAL A 383 5.78 11.03 -48.49
N PRO A 384 5.69 11.78 -47.38
CA PRO A 384 6.26 11.32 -46.12
C PRO A 384 5.44 10.13 -45.60
N PRO A 385 6.08 9.04 -45.14
CA PRO A 385 5.35 7.97 -44.46
C PRO A 385 4.72 8.48 -43.16
N PRO A 386 3.61 7.87 -42.70
CA PRO A 386 2.97 8.25 -41.45
C PRO A 386 3.96 8.12 -40.29
N ARG A 387 4.10 9.20 -39.51
CA ARG A 387 4.94 9.22 -38.31
C ARG A 387 4.38 8.20 -37.31
N PRO A 388 5.18 7.25 -36.80
CA PRO A 388 4.76 6.47 -35.64
C PRO A 388 4.60 7.42 -34.46
N VAL A 389 3.43 7.33 -33.83
CA VAL A 389 3.07 8.05 -32.62
C VAL A 389 4.11 7.70 -31.55
N ALA A 390 4.83 8.70 -31.06
CA ALA A 390 5.82 8.52 -30.00
C ALA A 390 5.11 8.14 -28.70
N TYR A 391 4.98 6.84 -28.45
CA TYR A 391 4.75 6.33 -27.11
C TYR A 391 6.03 6.53 -26.29
N GLY A 392 5.85 6.99 -25.06
CA GLY A 392 6.91 7.41 -24.15
C GLY A 392 8.07 6.43 -24.08
N LYS A 393 9.29 6.99 -24.10
CA LYS A 393 10.55 6.29 -23.92
C LYS A 393 10.58 5.55 -22.58
N GLY A 394 10.38 4.23 -22.66
CA GLY A 394 10.71 3.26 -21.62
C GLY A 394 10.37 1.86 -22.12
N PHE A 395 11.38 1.01 -22.37
CA PHE A 395 11.28 -0.44 -22.62
C PHE A 395 10.91 -0.99 -24.02
N GLN A 396 11.26 -0.35 -25.14
CA GLN A 396 10.88 -0.87 -26.49
C GLN A 396 11.99 -1.52 -27.37
N ASN A 397 13.21 -1.76 -26.89
CA ASN A 397 14.28 -2.30 -27.76
C ASN A 397 14.72 -3.73 -27.41
N LEU A 398 13.78 -4.64 -27.12
CA LEU A 398 14.06 -6.08 -27.08
C LEU A 398 13.11 -6.77 -28.06
N THR A 399 13.58 -6.97 -29.29
CA THR A 399 12.96 -7.88 -30.25
C THR A 399 13.25 -9.31 -29.79
N TRP A 400 12.19 -10.04 -29.41
CA TRP A 400 12.28 -11.41 -28.91
C TRP A 400 12.14 -12.40 -30.07
N THR A 401 13.00 -13.41 -30.13
CA THR A 401 12.83 -14.57 -31.01
C THR A 401 12.14 -15.69 -30.24
N PRO A 402 11.09 -16.33 -30.78
CA PRO A 402 10.51 -17.53 -30.18
C PRO A 402 11.56 -18.66 -30.18
N SER A 403 11.71 -19.35 -29.05
CA SER A 403 12.51 -20.57 -28.94
C SER A 403 11.77 -21.79 -29.47
#